data_AF-A0A7X7C407-F1
#
_entry.id   AF-A0A7X7C407-F1
#
_cell.length_a   1.000
_cell.length_b   1.000
_cell.length_c   1.000
_cell.angle_alpha   90.00
_cell.angle_beta   90.00
_cell.angle_gamma   90.00
#
_symmetry.space_group_name_H-M   'P 1'
#
loop_
_entity.id
_entity.type
_entity.pdbx_description
1 polymer ?
#
loop_
_entity_poly.entity_id
_entity_poly.type
_entity_poly.pdbx_seq_one_letter_code
_entity_poly.pdbx_strand_id
1 'polypeptide(L)'
;MNPIILVVIFIVTSVVGYFIIKNVPSLLHTPLMSGMNALSGITILGAIAVVGITFFAQSNEYLILGQIIGGIAIIAATVNVVGGFGVTHRMLKMFVKKKKKSES
;
A
#
# COMPACT_ATOMS: atom_id res chain seq x y z
N MET A 1 19.05 -13.29 -2.90
CA MET A 1 18.31 -14.03 -1.84
C MET A 1 17.92 -15.40 -2.38
N ASN A 2 17.97 -16.44 -1.56
CA ASN A 2 17.55 -17.78 -1.96
C ASN A 2 16.01 -17.80 -2.15
N PRO A 3 15.47 -18.33 -3.27
CA PRO A 3 14.01 -18.43 -3.50
C PRO A 3 13.24 -19.10 -2.37
N ILE A 4 13.85 -20.09 -1.71
CA ILE A 4 13.28 -20.79 -0.55
C ILE A 4 13.03 -19.80 0.60
N ILE A 5 13.97 -18.88 0.85
CA ILE A 5 13.82 -17.87 1.89
C ILE A 5 12.65 -16.92 1.59
N LEU A 6 12.46 -16.54 0.32
CA LEU A 6 11.33 -15.68 -0.08
C LEU A 6 9.98 -16.37 0.16
N VAL A 7 9.88 -17.66 -0.15
CA VAL A 7 8.67 -18.45 0.10
C VAL A 7 8.41 -18.58 1.60
N VAL A 8 9.45 -18.81 2.41
CA VAL A 8 9.33 -18.86 3.87
C VAL A 8 8.83 -17.51 4.41
N ILE A 9 9.42 -16.39 3.97
CA ILE A 9 8.98 -15.05 4.37
C ILE A 9 7.51 -14.83 3.98
N PHE A 10 7.13 -15.17 2.76
CA PHE A 10 5.75 -15.05 2.29
C PHE A 10 4.77 -15.81 3.20
N ILE A 11 5.04 -17.09 3.47
CA ILE A 11 4.17 -17.93 4.31
C ILE A 11 4.08 -17.36 5.74
N VAL A 12 5.22 -17.05 6.35
CA VAL A 12 5.28 -16.54 7.73
C VAL A 12 4.54 -15.21 7.84
N THR A 13 4.79 -14.26 6.95
CA THR A 13 4.13 -12.95 6.96
C THR A 13 2.63 -13.06 6.70
N SER A 14 2.18 -13.96 5.81
CA SER A 14 0.74 -14.20 5.59
C SER A 14 0.05 -14.75 6.84
N VAL A 15 0.66 -15.74 7.53
CA VAL A 15 0.12 -16.30 8.77
C VAL A 15 0.04 -15.23 9.87
N VAL A 16 1.11 -14.45 10.04
CA VAL A 16 1.14 -13.33 11.00
C VAL A 16 0.04 -12.31 10.68
N GLY A 17 -0.12 -11.94 9.41
CA GLY A 17 -1.17 -11.02 8.97
C GLY A 17 -2.59 -11.52 9.30
N TYR A 18 -2.85 -12.82 9.11
CA TYR A 18 -4.13 -13.43 9.48
C TYR A 18 -4.43 -13.30 10.98
N PHE A 19 -3.46 -13.63 11.84
CA PHE A 19 -3.65 -13.52 13.29
C PHE A 19 -3.82 -12.06 13.76
N ILE A 20 -3.15 -11.11 13.11
CA ILE A 20 -3.33 -9.68 13.43
C ILE A 20 -4.75 -9.23 13.10
N ILE A 21 -5.23 -9.51 11.87
CA ILE A 21 -6.56 -9.06 11.41
C ILE A 21 -7.69 -9.73 12.20
N LYS A 22 -7.51 -11.01 12.57
CA LYS A 22 -8.50 -11.77 13.36
C LYS A 22 -8.84 -11.12 14.69
N ASN A 23 -7.91 -10.37 15.29
CA ASN A 23 -8.08 -9.75 16.60
C ASN A 23 -8.55 -8.28 16.53
N VAL A 24 -8.93 -7.78 15.35
CA VAL A 24 -9.43 -6.40 15.19
C VAL A 24 -10.91 -6.31 15.58
N PRO A 25 -11.33 -5.35 16.43
CA PRO A 25 -12.74 -5.19 16.79
C PRO A 25 -13.60 -4.79 15.59
N SER A 26 -14.86 -5.23 15.56
CA SER A 26 -15.72 -5.09 14.37
C SER A 26 -15.97 -3.65 13.93
N LEU A 27 -15.93 -2.72 14.89
CA LEU A 27 -16.03 -1.29 14.65
C LEU A 27 -14.94 -0.74 13.72
N LEU A 28 -13.78 -1.41 13.67
CA LEU A 28 -12.63 -0.98 12.87
C LEU A 28 -12.53 -1.67 11.51
N HIS A 29 -13.42 -2.59 11.13
CA HIS A 29 -13.29 -3.28 9.83
C HIS A 29 -13.34 -2.33 8.63
N THR A 30 -14.21 -1.32 8.64
CA THR A 30 -14.29 -0.34 7.53
C THR A 30 -13.07 0.58 7.47
N PRO A 31 -12.60 1.20 8.59
CA PRO A 31 -11.32 1.89 8.62
C PRO A 31 -10.13 1.00 8.23
N LEU A 32 -10.12 -0.26 8.67
CA LEU A 32 -9.07 -1.23 8.36
C LEU A 32 -9.06 -1.55 6.86
N MET A 33 -10.22 -1.77 6.25
CA MET A 33 -10.34 -2.00 4.80
C MET A 33 -9.79 -0.80 4.02
N SER A 34 -10.13 0.43 4.41
CA SER A 34 -9.57 1.66 3.82
C SER A 34 -8.04 1.73 4.01
N GLY A 35 -7.56 1.38 5.20
CA GLY A 35 -6.12 1.37 5.51
C GLY A 35 -5.35 0.33 4.71
N MET A 36 -5.89 -0.88 4.52
CA MET A 36 -5.28 -1.92 3.69
C MET A 36 -5.22 -1.50 2.22
N ASN A 37 -6.22 -0.77 1.72
CA ASN A 37 -6.15 -0.17 0.39
C ASN A 37 -4.97 0.81 0.29
N ALA A 38 -4.80 1.71 1.26
CA ALA A 38 -3.66 2.63 1.29
C ALA A 38 -2.30 1.91 1.33
N LEU A 39 -2.20 0.81 2.09
CA LEU A 39 -0.99 -0.01 2.19
C LEU A 39 -0.65 -0.74 0.88
N SER A 40 -1.65 -1.11 0.07
CA SER A 40 -1.42 -1.67 -1.27
C SER A 40 -0.66 -0.70 -2.20
N GLY A 41 -0.65 0.59 -1.86
CA GLY A 41 0.15 1.61 -2.53
C GLY A 41 1.67 1.41 -2.43
N ILE A 42 2.15 0.40 -1.68
CA ILE A 42 3.57 -0.05 -1.71
C ILE A 42 4.07 -0.37 -3.12
N THR A 43 3.15 -0.65 -4.06
CA THR A 43 3.41 -0.77 -5.50
C THR A 43 4.18 0.42 -6.09
N ILE A 44 4.13 1.60 -5.46
CA ILE A 44 4.94 2.77 -5.84
C ILE A 44 6.45 2.45 -5.90
N LEU A 45 6.96 1.59 -5.02
CA LEU A 45 8.37 1.18 -5.02
C LEU A 45 8.74 0.43 -6.31
N GLY A 46 7.85 -0.45 -6.77
CA GLY A 46 8.01 -1.16 -8.03
C GLY A 46 7.97 -0.22 -9.23
N ALA A 47 7.02 0.74 -9.23
CA ALA A 47 6.90 1.72 -10.30
C ALA A 47 8.15 2.62 -10.41
N ILE A 48 8.67 3.10 -9.27
CA ILE A 48 9.92 3.88 -9.22
C ILE A 48 11.10 3.04 -9.71
N ALA A 49 11.19 1.76 -9.30
CA ALA A 49 12.26 0.87 -9.75
C ALA A 49 12.25 0.67 -11.28
N VAL A 50 11.06 0.45 -11.88
CA VAL A 50 10.92 0.29 -13.33
C VAL A 50 11.34 1.55 -14.07
N VAL A 51 10.91 2.74 -13.62
CA VAL A 51 11.34 4.01 -14.22
C VAL A 51 12.85 4.21 -14.07
N GLY A 52 13.42 3.92 -12.90
CA GLY A 52 14.86 4.01 -12.67
C GLY A 52 15.65 3.11 -13.63
N ILE A 53 15.27 1.84 -13.75
CA ILE A 53 15.94 0.88 -14.64
C ILE A 53 15.84 1.32 -16.10
N THR A 54 14.67 1.79 -16.55
CA THR A 54 14.47 2.27 -17.92
C THR A 54 15.11 3.62 -18.21
N PHE A 55 15.49 4.40 -17.19
CA PHE A 55 16.24 5.63 -17.37
C PHE A 55 17.74 5.37 -17.53
N PHE A 56 18.31 4.40 -16.80
CA PHE A 56 19.73 4.06 -16.86
C PHE A 56 20.08 3.00 -17.93
N ALA A 57 19.09 2.36 -18.54
CA ALA A 57 19.33 1.36 -19.58
C ALA A 57 19.79 2.02 -20.89
N GLN A 58 20.96 1.60 -21.37
CA GLN A 58 21.67 2.23 -22.49
C GLN A 58 21.23 1.73 -23.88
N SER A 59 20.47 0.63 -23.94
CA SER A 59 20.07 0.00 -25.20
C SER A 59 18.80 -0.86 -25.03
N ASN A 60 17.64 -0.32 -25.37
CA ASN A 60 16.40 -1.08 -25.56
C ASN A 60 15.41 -0.26 -26.40
N GLU A 61 14.74 -0.91 -27.37
CA GLU A 61 13.74 -0.25 -28.23
C GLU A 61 12.48 0.21 -27.44
N TYR A 62 12.28 -0.33 -26.24
CA TYR A 62 11.08 -0.07 -25.41
C TYR A 62 11.29 0.93 -24.26
N LEU A 63 12.41 1.67 -24.22
CA LEU A 63 12.74 2.57 -23.10
C LEU A 63 11.68 3.66 -22.89
N ILE A 64 11.24 4.29 -23.97
CA ILE A 64 10.26 5.39 -23.92
C ILE A 64 8.91 4.88 -23.40
N LEU A 65 8.48 3.70 -23.87
CA LEU A 65 7.22 3.09 -23.43
C LEU A 65 7.28 2.72 -21.93
N GLY A 66 8.39 2.15 -21.48
CA GLY A 66 8.61 1.81 -20.07
C GLY A 66 8.62 3.04 -19.15
N GLN A 67 9.21 4.15 -19.59
CA GLN A 67 9.20 5.42 -18.86
C GLN A 67 7.78 6.01 -18.75
N ILE A 68 7.01 5.99 -19.85
CA ILE A 68 5.63 6.52 -19.86
C ILE A 68 4.74 5.68 -18.96
N ILE A 69 4.74 4.35 -19.13
CA ILE A 69 3.91 3.44 -18.31
C ILE A 69 4.34 3.51 -16.84
N GLY A 70 5.65 3.53 -16.58
CA GLY A 70 6.18 3.67 -15.23
C GLY A 70 5.79 5.01 -14.59
N GLY A 71 5.82 6.11 -15.34
CA GLY A 71 5.36 7.41 -14.88
C GLY A 71 3.87 7.41 -14.52
N ILE A 72 3.02 6.82 -15.36
CA ILE A 72 1.58 6.64 -15.07
C ILE A 72 1.39 5.76 -13.82
N ALA A 73 2.16 4.69 -13.68
CA ALA A 73 2.11 3.81 -12.52
C ALA A 73 2.50 4.53 -11.22
N ILE A 74 3.51 5.42 -11.26
CA ILE A 74 3.87 6.25 -10.10
C ILE A 74 2.72 7.17 -9.71
N ILE A 75 2.09 7.84 -10.68
CA ILE A 75 0.94 8.74 -10.43
C ILE A 75 -0.20 7.95 -9.79
N ALA A 76 -0.58 6.81 -10.39
CA ALA A 76 -1.66 5.96 -9.89
C ALA A 76 -1.37 5.42 -8.48
N ALA A 77 -0.15 4.94 -8.23
CA ALA A 77 0.26 4.46 -6.92
C ALA A 77 0.28 5.58 -5.87
N THR A 78 0.71 6.79 -6.26
CA THR A 78 0.69 7.97 -5.38
C THR A 78 -0.73 8.35 -4.99
N VAL A 79 -1.67 8.35 -5.94
CA VAL A 79 -3.10 8.59 -5.67
C VAL A 79 -3.65 7.55 -4.70
N ASN A 80 -3.29 6.27 -4.86
CA ASN A 80 -3.70 5.20 -3.95
C ASN A 80 -3.18 5.44 -2.51
N VAL A 81 -1.87 5.70 -2.36
CA VAL A 81 -1.26 5.97 -1.04
C VAL A 81 -1.89 7.20 -0.39
N VAL A 82 -1.88 8.35 -1.06
CA VAL A 82 -2.32 9.63 -0.49
C VAL A 82 -3.83 9.64 -0.24
N GLY A 83 -4.61 9.18 -1.20
CA GLY A 83 -6.06 9.08 -1.09
C GLY A 83 -6.48 8.09 -0.02
N GLY A 84 -5.87 6.91 -0.01
CA GLY A 84 -6.13 5.85 0.97
C GLY A 84 -5.83 6.29 2.40
N PHE A 85 -4.65 6.86 2.66
CA PHE A 85 -4.31 7.34 4.01
C PHE A 85 -5.14 8.56 4.42
N GLY A 86 -5.46 9.47 3.48
CA GLY A 86 -6.34 10.61 3.74
C GLY A 86 -7.75 10.21 4.16
N VAL A 87 -8.35 9.24 3.48
CA VAL A 87 -9.67 8.69 3.83
C VAL A 87 -9.61 7.93 5.16
N THR A 88 -8.61 7.08 5.36
CA THR A 88 -8.42 6.32 6.60
C THR A 88 -8.27 7.24 7.80
N HIS A 89 -7.50 8.32 7.67
CA HIS A 89 -7.35 9.34 8.73
C HIS A 89 -8.70 10.00 9.08
N ARG A 90 -9.51 10.36 8.09
CA ARG A 90 -10.84 10.94 8.31
C ARG A 90 -11.77 9.95 9.03
N MET A 91 -11.75 8.68 8.65
CA MET A 91 -12.54 7.62 9.30
C MET A 91 -12.13 7.47 10.78
N LEU A 92 -10.84 7.38 11.08
CA LEU A 92 -10.33 7.24 12.45
C LEU A 92 -10.65 8.48 13.31
N LYS A 93 -10.61 9.69 12.73
CA LYS A 93 -10.96 10.92 13.43
C LYS A 93 -12.42 10.94 13.92
N MET A 94 -13.33 10.24 13.24
CA MET A 94 -14.74 10.12 13.65
C MET A 94 -14.89 9.29 14.93
N PHE A 95 -14.05 8.26 15.13
CA PHE A 95 -14.03 7.47 16.36
C PHE A 95 -13.59 8.30 17.56
N VAL A 96 -12.53 9.10 17.41
CA VAL A 96 -12.02 9.97 18.47
C VAL A 96 -13.06 11.03 18.87
N LYS A 97 -13.76 11.63 17.89
CA LYS A 97 -14.83 12.60 18.16
C LYS A 97 -16.02 11.96 18.89
N LYS A 98 -16.40 10.73 18.54
CA LYS A 98 -17.51 10.02 19.20
C LYS A 98 -17.20 9.76 20.69
N LYS A 99 -15.96 9.37 21.02
CA LYS A 99 -15.52 9.19 22.41
C LYS A 99 -15.61 10.48 23.22
N LYS A 100 -15.15 11.61 22.66
CA LYS A 100 -15.18 12.90 23.35
C LYS A 100 -16.59 13.43 23.64
N LYS A 101 -17.57 13.09 22.79
CA LYS A 101 -18.99 13.48 22.96
C LYS A 101 -19.73 12.61 23.99
N SER A 102 -19.29 11.38 24.24
CA SER A 102 -19.89 10.52 25.27
C SER A 102 -19.39 10.81 26.69
N GLU A 103 -18.31 11.58 26.83
CA GLU A 103 -17.69 11.96 28.11
C GLU A 103 -18.14 13.36 28.59
N SER A 104 -19.00 14.06 27.83
CA SER A 104 -19.58 15.38 28.12
C SER A 104 -21.08 15.30 28.30
#